data_AF-A0A0A1WM25-F1
#
_entry.id   AF-A0A0A1WM25-F1
#
_cell.length_a   1.000
_cell.length_b   1.000
_cell.length_c   1.000
_cell.angle_alpha   90.00
_cell.angle_beta   90.00
_cell.angle_gamma   90.00
#
_symmetry.space_group_name_H-M   'P 1'
#
loop_
_entity.id
_entity.type
_entity.pdbx_description
1 polymer ?
#
loop_
_entity_poly.entity_id
_entity_poly.type
_entity_poly.pdbx_seq_one_letter_code
_entity_poly.pdbx_strand_id
1 'polypeptide(L)'
;LPDVTEIIDNLDNLISKDIASAGKRGRDILNQMRAHLNTTIAKYTPKIIDSINKAGHAFQHASNEIKMELNKLSQVIKDNTKKYTGVADDYLEEYGPYRLYFGIAVCSILLMILFCVVAALFCGICGKRPDGYGDDCCNKGSGSRFLMIAVALIFLFISLVAFVTLVHFLIGLIAYRGVCLPLKDPQNDEIFAQFDNAIDLNNVLYPPQNKGKPTSGGLPPLRISHVITACQRNQTIYEVLHIHNRIDIHEINDYPAQYKINQTLDELVDGISFDDTDIEILSNEDKQRILNLADSALKNFDSAQYIDNLNDTITKHSLTEIAQELRQTAKKIEKSEDMKDVQVSLRNQALHLDTYEQNWVIPMKNQSVELIRLANDLDHSLRYKDRPFQESIPLLVSEIERAQLFFRVDGRQFVKNTAVNLTHYFASEIENYLRMVVLAVEKKIGLCAPLANVYDSGVVGLCSAIVDPLNGFWAGAALCVVLFLPTLMVAVKLASLYQKSDPYPGPLVESGPKNKRRKNKDRRRGREYYEDPVASTAHGVPPTVGVRDTRYSDMAPKHWDGGPPRYQNPPMAPPASEYERPPPYYYPGATEQD
;
A
#
# COMPACT_ATOMS: atom_id res chain seq x y z
N LEU A 1 14.56 -89.19 4.24
CA LEU A 1 14.19 -87.80 4.59
C LEU A 1 14.89 -87.42 5.88
N PRO A 2 15.34 -86.17 6.03
CA PRO A 2 15.91 -85.67 7.29
C PRO A 2 14.88 -85.76 8.42
N ASP A 3 15.33 -86.08 9.63
CA ASP A 3 14.49 -86.08 10.82
C ASP A 3 14.21 -84.63 11.26
N VAL A 4 12.92 -84.27 11.32
CA VAL A 4 12.45 -82.93 11.71
C VAL A 4 11.90 -82.88 13.13
N THR A 5 11.91 -84.00 13.86
CA THR A 5 11.29 -84.11 15.18
C THR A 5 11.88 -83.08 16.15
N GLU A 6 13.21 -82.94 16.18
CA GLU A 6 13.90 -81.97 17.01
C GLU A 6 13.57 -80.51 16.63
N ILE A 7 13.38 -80.23 15.33
CA ILE A 7 12.99 -78.90 14.85
C ILE A 7 11.58 -78.55 15.34
N ILE A 8 10.64 -79.50 15.22
CA ILE A 8 9.25 -79.32 15.65
C ILE A 8 9.18 -79.14 17.17
N ASP A 9 9.87 -79.98 17.95
CA ASP A 9 9.88 -79.89 19.41
C ASP A 9 10.46 -78.57 19.92
N ASN A 10 11.52 -78.07 19.28
CA ASN A 10 12.12 -76.78 19.62
C ASN A 10 11.20 -75.59 19.25
N LEU A 11 10.51 -75.69 18.12
CA LEU A 11 9.58 -74.65 17.67
C LEU A 11 8.31 -74.62 18.54
N ASP A 12 7.75 -75.78 18.90
CA ASP A 12 6.58 -75.91 19.77
C ASP A 12 6.89 -75.37 21.19
N ASN A 13 8.08 -75.63 21.72
CA ASN A 13 8.52 -75.05 23.00
C ASN A 13 8.61 -73.51 22.97
N LEU A 14 8.85 -72.93 21.80
CA LEU A 14 8.97 -71.48 21.62
C LEU A 14 7.61 -70.80 21.38
N ILE A 15 6.79 -71.40 20.51
CA ILE A 15 5.45 -70.91 20.17
C ILE A 15 4.50 -71.03 21.36
N SER A 16 4.58 -72.13 22.12
CA SER A 16 3.74 -72.37 23.31
C SER A 16 3.93 -71.34 24.43
N LYS A 17 5.01 -70.55 24.39
CA LYS A 17 5.33 -69.56 25.44
C LYS A 17 5.34 -68.10 24.95
N ASP A 18 4.66 -67.84 23.84
CA ASP A 18 4.23 -66.50 23.40
C ASP A 18 5.35 -65.45 23.26
N ILE A 19 6.50 -65.81 22.68
CA ILE A 19 7.56 -64.84 22.35
C ILE A 19 7.06 -63.74 21.38
N ALA A 20 6.04 -64.04 20.58
CA ALA A 20 5.34 -63.07 19.75
C ALA A 20 4.77 -61.89 20.55
N SER A 21 4.47 -62.07 21.84
CA SER A 21 4.03 -61.00 22.74
C SER A 21 5.11 -59.95 23.01
N ALA A 22 6.41 -60.22 22.84
CA ALA A 22 7.48 -59.24 23.05
C ALA A 22 7.36 -58.02 22.12
N GLY A 23 7.06 -58.27 20.84
CA GLY A 23 6.78 -57.20 19.87
C GLY A 23 5.51 -56.42 20.17
N LYS A 24 4.52 -57.08 20.80
CA LYS A 24 3.29 -56.44 21.28
C LYS A 24 3.56 -55.56 22.49
N ARG A 25 4.34 -56.03 23.47
CA ARG A 25 4.78 -55.25 24.65
C ARG A 25 5.50 -53.98 24.25
N GLY A 26 6.50 -54.08 23.35
CA GLY A 26 7.24 -52.90 22.86
C GLY A 26 6.33 -51.87 22.18
N ARG A 27 5.35 -52.34 21.41
CA ARG A 27 4.34 -51.48 20.78
C ARG A 27 3.40 -50.83 21.82
N ASP A 28 2.97 -51.59 22.81
CA ASP A 28 2.07 -51.10 23.86
C ASP A 28 2.75 -50.04 24.73
N ILE A 29 4.04 -50.20 25.06
CA ILE A 29 4.86 -49.20 25.75
C ILE A 29 4.90 -47.88 24.95
N LEU A 30 5.22 -47.95 23.65
CA LEU A 30 5.22 -46.78 22.77
C LEU A 30 3.85 -46.09 22.70
N ASN A 31 2.78 -46.88 22.61
CA ASN A 31 1.42 -46.37 22.59
C ASN A 31 1.03 -45.71 23.92
N GLN A 32 1.45 -46.25 25.06
CA GLN A 32 1.23 -45.66 26.38
C GLN A 32 1.99 -44.34 26.54
N MET A 33 3.27 -44.28 26.14
CA MET A 33 4.04 -43.03 26.14
C MET A 33 3.37 -41.96 25.26
N ARG A 34 2.95 -42.34 24.05
CA ARG A 34 2.23 -41.45 23.12
C ARG A 34 0.90 -40.98 23.72
N ALA A 35 0.14 -41.87 24.33
CA ALA A 35 -1.13 -41.54 24.97
C ALA A 35 -0.92 -40.54 26.11
N HIS A 36 0.06 -40.80 26.99
CA HIS A 36 0.40 -39.89 28.09
C HIS A 36 0.83 -38.51 27.58
N LEU A 37 1.71 -38.45 26.58
CA LEU A 37 2.12 -37.20 25.95
C LEU A 37 0.93 -36.44 25.36
N ASN A 38 0.05 -37.11 24.63
CA ASN A 38 -1.15 -36.50 24.07
C ASN A 38 -2.08 -35.96 25.16
N THR A 39 -2.28 -36.70 26.26
CA THR A 39 -3.09 -36.25 27.39
C THR A 39 -2.47 -35.03 28.09
N THR A 40 -1.16 -35.03 28.30
CA THR A 40 -0.43 -33.92 28.92
C THR A 40 -0.50 -32.67 28.04
N ILE A 41 -0.24 -32.80 26.73
CA ILE A 41 -0.39 -31.69 25.78
C ILE A 41 -1.83 -31.19 25.78
N ALA A 42 -2.83 -32.08 25.65
CA ALA A 42 -4.25 -31.70 25.64
C ALA A 42 -4.69 -30.99 26.92
N LYS A 43 -4.05 -31.26 28.06
CA LYS A 43 -4.32 -30.60 29.35
C LYS A 43 -3.81 -29.15 29.38
N TYR A 44 -2.64 -28.87 28.81
CA TYR A 44 -2.00 -27.56 28.89
C TYR A 44 -2.28 -26.66 27.68
N THR A 45 -2.49 -27.22 26.49
CA THR A 45 -2.89 -26.47 25.29
C THR A 45 -4.02 -25.45 25.53
N PRO A 46 -5.18 -25.82 26.14
CA PRO A 46 -6.26 -24.85 26.36
C PRO A 46 -5.87 -23.75 27.35
N LYS A 47 -5.01 -24.03 28.33
CA LYS A 47 -4.50 -23.02 29.27
C LYS A 47 -3.57 -22.02 28.58
N ILE A 48 -2.68 -22.51 27.71
CA ILE A 48 -1.78 -21.67 26.91
C ILE A 48 -2.62 -20.77 26.00
N ILE A 49 -3.62 -21.33 25.31
CA ILE A 49 -4.54 -20.56 24.45
C ILE A 49 -5.30 -19.50 25.27
N ASP A 50 -5.81 -19.84 26.45
CA ASP A 50 -6.51 -18.90 27.34
C ASP A 50 -5.59 -17.75 27.81
N SER A 51 -4.36 -18.07 28.23
CA SER A 51 -3.36 -17.05 28.60
C SER A 51 -2.99 -16.14 27.42
N ILE A 52 -2.81 -16.70 26.22
CA ILE A 52 -2.55 -15.93 25.00
C ILE A 52 -3.76 -15.05 24.65
N ASN A 53 -4.98 -15.57 24.76
CA ASN A 53 -6.20 -14.79 24.52
C ASN A 53 -6.34 -13.64 25.53
N LYS A 54 -6.04 -13.86 26.81
CA LYS A 54 -6.02 -12.80 27.82
C LYS A 54 -5.00 -11.72 27.50
N ALA A 55 -3.79 -12.10 27.10
CA ALA A 55 -2.79 -11.16 26.60
C ALA A 55 -3.31 -10.42 25.35
N GLY A 56 -3.94 -11.13 24.41
CA GLY A 56 -4.59 -10.56 23.21
C GLY A 56 -5.69 -9.54 23.54
N HIS A 57 -6.52 -9.81 24.54
CA HIS A 57 -7.54 -8.86 25.01
C HIS A 57 -6.90 -7.63 25.67
N ALA A 58 -5.80 -7.80 26.39
CA ALA A 58 -5.04 -6.68 26.95
C ALA A 58 -4.39 -5.83 25.85
N PHE A 59 -3.85 -6.45 24.80
CA PHE A 59 -3.42 -5.75 23.59
C PHE A 59 -4.53 -4.92 22.95
N GLN A 60 -5.71 -5.53 22.79
CA GLN A 60 -6.86 -4.84 22.22
C GLN A 60 -7.29 -3.68 23.11
N HIS A 61 -7.24 -3.83 24.43
CA HIS A 61 -7.52 -2.77 25.39
C HIS A 61 -6.54 -1.61 25.24
N ALA A 62 -5.23 -1.87 25.28
CA ALA A 62 -4.19 -0.86 25.09
C ALA A 62 -4.34 -0.15 23.73
N SER A 63 -4.61 -0.90 22.66
CA SER A 63 -4.89 -0.32 21.34
C SER A 63 -6.12 0.57 21.33
N ASN A 64 -7.20 0.16 22.00
CA ASN A 64 -8.42 0.94 22.11
C ASN A 64 -8.22 2.22 22.95
N GLU A 65 -7.41 2.18 24.00
CA GLU A 65 -7.04 3.35 24.79
C GLU A 65 -6.24 4.35 23.96
N ILE A 66 -5.21 3.90 23.24
CA ILE A 66 -4.44 4.76 22.31
C ILE A 66 -5.39 5.40 21.28
N LYS A 67 -6.28 4.61 20.69
CA LYS A 67 -7.27 5.11 19.72
C LYS A 67 -8.23 6.11 20.36
N MET A 68 -8.66 5.89 21.60
CA MET A 68 -9.55 6.80 22.31
C MET A 68 -8.87 8.14 22.58
N GLU A 69 -7.61 8.13 22.99
CA GLU A 69 -6.82 9.36 23.21
C GLU A 69 -6.59 10.12 21.90
N LEU A 70 -6.25 9.41 20.80
CA LEU A 70 -6.13 10.02 19.48
C LEU A 70 -7.46 10.60 18.97
N ASN A 71 -8.59 9.93 19.24
CA ASN A 71 -9.91 10.42 18.88
C ASN A 71 -10.31 11.66 19.70
N LYS A 72 -9.99 11.69 21.00
CA LYS A 72 -10.21 12.89 21.84
C LYS A 72 -9.41 14.06 21.29
N LEU A 73 -8.15 13.85 20.93
CA LEU A 73 -7.31 14.87 20.32
C LEU A 73 -7.90 15.36 18.99
N SER A 74 -8.25 14.44 18.11
CA SER A 74 -8.87 14.77 16.82
C SER A 74 -10.15 15.59 17.02
N GLN A 75 -10.96 15.25 18.02
CA GLN A 75 -12.17 15.98 18.36
C GLN A 75 -11.87 17.39 18.91
N VAL A 76 -10.90 17.54 19.81
CA VAL A 76 -10.47 18.86 20.33
C VAL A 76 -9.93 19.74 19.21
N ILE A 77 -9.11 19.19 18.31
CA ILE A 77 -8.62 19.92 17.14
C ILE A 77 -9.78 20.32 16.25
N LYS A 78 -10.72 19.41 15.98
CA LYS A 78 -11.88 19.66 15.12
C LYS A 78 -12.80 20.73 15.69
N ASP A 79 -13.14 20.67 16.97
CA ASP A 79 -14.07 21.60 17.60
C ASP A 79 -13.48 23.02 17.68
N ASN A 80 -12.19 23.13 18.00
CA ASN A 80 -11.51 24.42 17.98
C ASN A 80 -11.33 24.93 16.55
N THR A 81 -10.88 24.10 15.62
CA THR A 81 -10.68 24.49 14.22
C THR A 81 -12.00 24.92 13.57
N LYS A 82 -13.07 24.13 13.71
CA LYS A 82 -14.38 24.38 13.09
C LYS A 82 -14.96 25.73 13.50
N LYS A 83 -14.78 26.14 14.76
CA LYS A 83 -15.25 27.44 15.24
C LYS A 83 -14.56 28.59 14.52
N TYR A 84 -13.25 28.50 14.32
CA TYR A 84 -12.49 29.56 13.65
C TYR A 84 -12.62 29.51 12.13
N THR A 85 -12.67 28.32 11.53
CA THR A 85 -12.89 28.19 10.08
C THR A 85 -14.28 28.65 9.69
N GLY A 86 -15.32 28.33 10.47
CA GLY A 86 -16.68 28.81 10.18
C GLY A 86 -16.78 30.34 10.20
N VAL A 87 -16.17 30.99 11.18
CA VAL A 87 -16.13 32.47 11.23
C VAL A 87 -15.33 33.06 10.06
N ALA A 88 -14.23 32.41 9.67
CA ALA A 88 -13.44 32.84 8.52
C ALA A 88 -14.19 32.66 7.20
N ASP A 89 -14.89 31.53 7.03
CA ASP A 89 -15.71 31.23 5.85
C ASP A 89 -16.87 32.23 5.72
N ASP A 90 -17.61 32.47 6.82
CA ASP A 90 -18.70 33.45 6.86
C ASP A 90 -18.20 34.85 6.48
N TYR A 91 -17.04 35.26 7.02
CA TYR A 91 -16.43 36.56 6.72
C TYR A 91 -15.96 36.65 5.26
N LEU A 92 -15.39 35.58 4.71
CA LEU A 92 -14.93 35.53 3.32
C LEU A 92 -16.12 35.54 2.34
N GLU A 93 -17.22 34.86 2.67
CA GLU A 93 -18.42 34.82 1.84
C GLU A 93 -19.13 36.19 1.84
N GLU A 94 -19.20 36.86 3.00
CA GLU A 94 -19.85 38.17 3.12
C GLU A 94 -19.00 39.30 2.52
N TYR A 95 -17.70 39.38 2.82
CA TYR A 95 -16.84 40.50 2.41
C TYR A 95 -16.03 40.26 1.12
N GLY A 96 -15.94 39.01 0.67
CA GLY A 96 -15.31 38.62 -0.59
C GLY A 96 -15.78 39.42 -1.81
N PRO A 97 -17.10 39.53 -2.08
CA PRO A 97 -17.60 40.29 -3.23
C PRO A 97 -17.29 41.78 -3.12
N TYR A 98 -17.41 42.39 -1.94
CA TYR A 98 -17.11 43.81 -1.74
C TYR A 98 -15.63 44.13 -2.01
N ARG A 99 -14.71 43.29 -1.53
CA ARG A 99 -13.28 43.42 -1.82
C ARG A 99 -13.01 43.35 -3.33
N LEU A 100 -13.66 42.42 -4.03
CA LEU A 100 -13.52 42.27 -5.47
C LEU A 100 -14.05 43.50 -6.22
N TYR A 101 -15.26 43.96 -5.92
CA TYR A 101 -15.84 45.16 -6.55
C TYR A 101 -15.00 46.40 -6.30
N PHE A 102 -14.48 46.56 -5.08
CA PHE A 102 -13.58 47.65 -4.74
C PHE A 102 -12.28 47.61 -5.56
N GLY A 103 -11.65 46.43 -5.65
CA GLY A 103 -10.46 46.22 -6.48
C GLY A 103 -10.71 46.53 -7.96
N ILE A 104 -11.84 46.07 -8.52
CA ILE A 104 -12.25 46.36 -9.90
C ILE A 104 -12.43 47.87 -10.11
N ALA A 105 -13.04 48.58 -9.16
CA ALA A 105 -13.23 50.03 -9.27
C ALA A 105 -11.90 50.79 -9.33
N VAL A 106 -10.95 50.47 -8.43
CA VAL A 106 -9.62 51.10 -8.43
C VAL A 106 -8.86 50.78 -9.72
N CYS A 107 -8.86 49.51 -10.15
CA CYS A 107 -8.23 49.10 -11.41
C CYS A 107 -8.87 49.79 -12.63
N SER A 108 -10.20 49.98 -12.64
CA SER A 108 -10.91 50.65 -13.73
C SER A 108 -10.52 52.13 -13.84
N ILE A 109 -10.34 52.83 -12.71
CA ILE A 109 -9.85 54.21 -12.70
C ILE A 109 -8.42 54.29 -13.27
N LEU A 110 -7.54 53.38 -12.85
CA LEU A 110 -6.16 53.32 -13.35
C LEU A 110 -6.11 53.01 -14.85
N LEU A 111 -6.93 52.07 -15.32
CA LEU A 111 -7.05 51.73 -16.74
C LEU A 111 -7.62 52.90 -17.57
N MET A 112 -8.60 53.64 -17.06
CA MET A 112 -9.12 54.82 -17.72
C MET A 112 -8.03 55.89 -17.89
N ILE A 113 -7.24 56.15 -16.85
CA ILE A 113 -6.10 57.08 -16.93
C ILE A 113 -5.09 56.60 -17.97
N LEU A 114 -4.72 55.31 -17.94
CA LEU A 114 -3.81 54.71 -18.90
C LEU A 114 -4.34 54.86 -20.34
N PHE A 115 -5.62 54.57 -20.56
CA PHE A 115 -6.26 54.72 -21.87
C PHE A 115 -6.18 56.17 -22.36
N CYS A 116 -6.49 57.16 -21.52
CA CYS A 116 -6.39 58.57 -21.91
C CYS A 116 -4.94 58.97 -22.26
N VAL A 117 -3.94 58.52 -21.49
CA VAL A 117 -2.53 58.79 -21.78
C VAL A 117 -2.11 58.14 -23.10
N VAL A 118 -2.46 56.86 -23.30
CA VAL A 118 -2.11 56.11 -24.51
C VAL A 118 -2.78 56.71 -25.75
N ALA A 119 -4.09 56.97 -25.71
CA ALA A 119 -4.82 57.62 -26.81
C ALA A 119 -4.21 58.99 -27.12
N ALA A 120 -3.82 59.74 -26.09
CA ALA A 120 -3.19 61.04 -26.29
C ALA A 120 -1.81 60.97 -26.96
N LEU A 121 -1.00 59.96 -26.61
CA LEU A 121 0.28 59.71 -27.26
C LEU A 121 0.09 59.26 -28.71
N PHE A 122 -0.87 58.38 -28.99
CA PHE A 122 -1.21 57.96 -30.36
C PHE A 122 -1.66 59.14 -31.23
N CYS A 123 -2.61 59.95 -30.76
CA CYS A 123 -3.04 61.17 -31.47
C CYS A 123 -1.91 62.21 -31.58
N GLY A 124 -0.98 62.20 -30.62
CA GLY A 124 0.18 63.07 -30.62
C GLY A 124 1.26 62.73 -31.65
N ILE A 125 1.56 61.43 -31.81
CA ILE A 125 2.56 60.91 -32.74
C ILE A 125 2.00 60.86 -34.16
N CYS A 126 0.80 60.29 -34.33
CA CYS A 126 0.20 60.04 -35.65
C CYS A 126 -0.64 61.22 -36.17
N GLY A 127 -1.04 62.16 -35.31
CA GLY A 127 -1.93 63.25 -35.68
C GLY A 127 -1.25 64.44 -36.34
N LYS A 128 -1.95 65.11 -37.26
CA LYS A 128 -1.54 66.39 -37.84
C LYS A 128 -1.64 67.53 -36.80
N ARG A 129 -0.88 68.60 -36.99
CA ARG A 129 -0.98 69.80 -36.12
C ARG A 129 -2.33 70.50 -36.35
N PRO A 130 -2.93 71.14 -35.33
CA PRO A 130 -4.20 71.84 -35.48
C PRO A 130 -4.06 73.05 -36.41
N ASP A 131 -4.89 73.14 -37.45
CA ASP A 131 -4.90 74.18 -38.49
C ASP A 131 -6.13 75.10 -38.43
N GLY A 132 -6.98 74.95 -37.41
CA GLY A 132 -8.09 75.86 -37.11
C GLY A 132 -9.36 75.65 -37.96
N TYR A 133 -9.30 74.81 -38.99
CA TYR A 133 -10.43 74.44 -39.85
C TYR A 133 -10.44 72.92 -40.07
N GLY A 134 -11.16 72.17 -39.23
CA GLY A 134 -11.44 70.74 -39.44
C GLY A 134 -11.49 69.90 -38.16
N ASP A 135 -12.62 69.23 -37.93
CA ASP A 135 -12.80 68.21 -36.88
C ASP A 135 -12.30 66.84 -37.38
N ASP A 136 -11.00 66.70 -37.56
CA ASP A 136 -10.39 65.36 -37.71
C ASP A 136 -10.24 64.72 -36.32
N CYS A 137 -10.88 63.56 -36.12
CA CYS A 137 -10.89 62.82 -34.85
C CYS A 137 -9.48 62.55 -34.28
N CYS A 138 -8.47 62.40 -35.16
CA CYS A 138 -7.08 62.08 -34.80
C CYS A 138 -6.09 63.21 -35.15
N ASN A 139 -6.17 64.35 -34.47
CA ASN A 139 -5.18 65.43 -34.57
C ASN A 139 -4.41 65.64 -33.25
N LYS A 140 -3.30 66.39 -33.29
CA LYS A 140 -2.51 66.72 -32.09
C LYS A 140 -3.32 67.51 -31.06
N GLY A 141 -4.32 68.29 -31.49
CA GLY A 141 -5.27 68.99 -30.62
C GLY A 141 -6.13 68.03 -29.79
N SER A 142 -6.65 66.96 -30.38
CA SER A 142 -7.35 65.86 -29.70
C SER A 142 -6.42 65.17 -28.71
N GLY A 143 -5.16 64.93 -29.09
CA GLY A 143 -4.13 64.43 -28.16
C GLY A 143 -3.91 65.34 -26.95
N SER A 144 -3.86 66.67 -27.16
CA SER A 144 -3.76 67.64 -26.07
C SER A 144 -4.98 67.59 -25.13
N ARG A 145 -6.19 67.47 -25.68
CA ARG A 145 -7.43 67.32 -24.90
C ARG A 145 -7.41 66.04 -24.06
N PHE A 146 -7.00 64.90 -24.64
CA PHE A 146 -6.87 63.64 -23.90
C PHE A 146 -5.78 63.70 -22.82
N LEU A 147 -4.64 64.38 -23.05
CA LEU A 147 -3.64 64.64 -22.00
C LEU A 147 -4.21 65.49 -20.86
N MET A 148 -4.97 66.54 -21.17
CA MET A 148 -5.58 67.38 -20.14
C MET A 148 -6.67 66.65 -19.35
N ILE A 149 -7.45 65.77 -20.00
CA ILE A 149 -8.39 64.87 -19.32
C ILE A 149 -7.62 63.90 -18.41
N ALA A 150 -6.52 63.30 -18.88
CA ALA A 150 -5.68 62.42 -18.06
C ALA A 150 -5.11 63.16 -16.84
N VAL A 151 -4.58 64.38 -17.03
CA VAL A 151 -4.07 65.23 -15.93
C VAL A 151 -5.18 65.55 -14.92
N ALA A 152 -6.38 65.89 -15.39
CA ALA A 152 -7.52 66.16 -14.52
C ALA A 152 -7.95 64.91 -13.72
N LEU A 153 -8.00 63.74 -14.37
CA LEU A 153 -8.33 62.47 -13.73
C LEU A 153 -7.26 62.05 -12.72
N ILE A 154 -5.97 62.18 -13.05
CA ILE A 154 -4.88 61.92 -12.12
C ILE A 154 -5.00 62.85 -10.91
N PHE A 155 -5.18 64.16 -11.10
CA PHE A 155 -5.29 65.10 -9.98
C PHE A 155 -6.50 64.81 -9.08
N LEU A 156 -7.63 64.40 -9.67
CA LEU A 156 -8.84 64.03 -8.94
C LEU A 156 -8.63 62.76 -8.09
N PHE A 157 -8.09 61.70 -8.70
CA PHE A 157 -8.06 60.38 -8.07
C PHE A 157 -6.75 60.04 -7.37
N ILE A 158 -5.65 60.77 -7.57
CA ILE A 158 -4.33 60.43 -6.99
C ILE A 158 -4.35 60.40 -5.46
N SER A 159 -5.03 61.35 -4.80
CA SER A 159 -5.14 61.37 -3.34
C SER A 159 -5.93 60.17 -2.82
N LEU A 160 -6.99 59.78 -3.53
CA LEU A 160 -7.82 58.62 -3.17
C LEU A 160 -7.04 57.31 -3.35
N VAL A 161 -6.42 57.11 -4.52
CA VAL A 161 -5.63 55.91 -4.82
C VAL A 161 -4.43 55.80 -3.87
N ALA A 162 -3.74 56.91 -3.56
CA ALA A 162 -2.63 56.92 -2.62
C ALA A 162 -3.06 56.54 -1.20
N PHE A 163 -4.19 57.08 -0.72
CA PHE A 163 -4.74 56.73 0.59
C PHE A 163 -5.12 55.24 0.68
N VAL A 164 -5.84 54.73 -0.33
CA VAL A 164 -6.22 53.32 -0.42
C VAL A 164 -4.97 52.43 -0.42
N THR A 165 -3.97 52.79 -1.21
CA THR A 165 -2.70 52.06 -1.29
C THR A 165 -1.98 52.03 0.05
N LEU A 166 -1.95 53.14 0.79
CA LEU A 166 -1.33 53.22 2.11
C LEU A 166 -2.04 52.31 3.13
N VAL A 167 -3.37 52.29 3.13
CA VAL A 167 -4.15 51.39 4.01
C VAL A 167 -3.86 49.92 3.70
N HIS A 168 -3.86 49.55 2.41
CA HIS A 168 -3.58 48.17 2.00
C HIS A 168 -2.12 47.77 2.26
N PHE A 169 -1.17 48.70 2.12
CA PHE A 169 0.23 48.51 2.51
C PHE A 169 0.36 48.20 4.00
N LEU A 170 -0.29 48.98 4.87
CA LEU A 170 -0.25 48.75 6.31
C LEU A 170 -0.83 47.38 6.68
N ILE A 171 -2.02 47.06 6.16
CA ILE A 171 -2.69 45.77 6.44
C ILE A 171 -1.85 44.61 5.89
N GLY A 172 -1.38 44.71 4.65
CA GLY A 172 -0.59 43.66 4.00
C GLY A 172 0.77 43.42 4.67
N LEU A 173 1.45 44.49 5.09
CA LEU A 173 2.72 44.41 5.81
C LEU A 173 2.53 43.76 7.19
N ILE A 174 1.52 44.19 7.94
CA ILE A 174 1.20 43.63 9.26
C ILE A 174 0.81 42.15 9.13
N ALA A 175 -0.04 41.80 8.18
CA ALA A 175 -0.44 40.41 7.96
C ALA A 175 0.75 39.53 7.54
N TYR A 176 1.61 40.02 6.64
CA TYR A 176 2.77 39.26 6.17
C TYR A 176 3.81 39.05 7.27
N ARG A 177 4.18 40.12 7.98
CA ARG A 177 5.20 40.08 9.05
C ARG A 177 4.69 39.46 10.35
N GLY A 178 3.43 39.71 10.71
CA GLY A 178 2.86 39.28 11.99
C GLY A 178 2.20 37.90 11.95
N VAL A 179 1.83 37.39 10.77
CA VAL A 179 1.14 36.09 10.64
C VAL A 179 1.90 35.15 9.73
N CYS A 180 2.23 35.57 8.50
CA CYS A 180 2.76 34.64 7.50
C CYS A 180 4.21 34.20 7.71
N LEU A 181 5.09 35.11 8.11
CA LEU A 181 6.47 34.76 8.46
C LEU A 181 6.52 33.81 9.69
N PRO A 182 5.83 34.11 10.80
CA PRO A 182 5.74 33.21 11.95
C PRO A 182 5.18 31.83 11.62
N LEU A 183 4.15 31.74 10.76
CA LEU A 183 3.55 30.46 10.38
C LEU A 183 4.42 29.64 9.42
N LYS A 184 5.19 30.28 8.54
CA LYS A 184 6.09 29.58 7.59
C LYS A 184 7.33 29.01 8.28
N ASP A 185 7.84 29.67 9.32
CA ASP A 185 8.98 29.19 10.10
C ASP A 185 8.70 29.27 11.62
N PRO A 186 7.94 28.32 12.17
CA PRO A 186 7.50 28.36 13.57
C PRO A 186 8.62 28.11 14.60
N GLN A 187 9.80 27.62 14.20
CA GLN A 187 10.90 27.37 15.16
C GLN A 187 11.82 28.58 15.34
N ASN A 188 12.06 29.35 14.28
CA ASN A 188 13.04 30.43 14.30
C ASN A 188 12.43 31.83 14.49
N ASP A 189 11.10 31.95 14.46
CA ASP A 189 10.41 33.24 14.59
C ASP A 189 10.06 33.58 16.05
N GLU A 190 10.48 34.77 16.51
CA GLU A 190 10.25 35.23 17.88
C GLU A 190 8.78 35.50 18.21
N ILE A 191 7.98 35.92 17.22
CA ILE A 191 6.54 36.20 17.40
C ILE A 191 5.81 34.88 17.61
N PHE A 192 6.13 33.85 16.82
CA PHE A 192 5.59 32.51 17.04
C PHE A 192 6.03 31.95 18.40
N ALA A 193 7.30 32.12 18.78
CA ALA A 193 7.82 31.63 20.05
C ALA A 193 7.07 32.22 21.26
N GLN A 194 6.64 33.48 21.23
CA GLN A 194 5.85 34.06 22.32
C GLN A 194 4.49 33.39 22.48
N PHE A 195 3.79 33.11 21.37
CA PHE A 195 2.52 32.41 21.38
C PHE A 195 2.70 30.94 21.80
N ASP A 196 3.70 30.27 21.26
CA ASP A 196 4.02 28.87 21.51
C ASP A 196 4.46 28.62 22.97
N ASN A 197 5.15 29.58 23.59
CA ASN A 197 5.50 29.52 25.02
C ASN A 197 4.29 29.68 25.95
N ALA A 198 3.21 30.31 25.49
CA ALA A 198 1.99 30.51 26.27
C ALA A 198 1.08 29.28 26.29
N ILE A 199 1.25 28.36 25.31
CA ILE A 199 0.39 27.19 25.13
C ILE A 199 1.22 25.92 25.32
N ASP A 200 0.99 25.23 26.43
CA ASP A 200 1.49 23.88 26.63
C ASP A 200 0.42 22.86 26.24
N LEU A 201 0.66 22.10 25.16
CA LEU A 201 -0.25 21.07 24.68
C LEU A 201 -0.42 19.96 25.71
N ASN A 202 0.53 19.73 26.63
CA ASN A 202 0.36 18.74 27.67
C ASN A 202 -0.84 19.05 28.56
N ASN A 203 -1.17 20.32 28.81
CA ASN A 203 -2.33 20.69 29.62
C ASN A 203 -3.66 20.40 28.91
N VAL A 204 -3.65 20.40 27.58
CA VAL A 204 -4.83 20.11 26.74
C VAL A 204 -4.95 18.61 26.49
N LEU A 205 -3.82 17.95 26.22
CA LEU A 205 -3.74 16.54 25.86
C LEU A 205 -3.78 15.62 27.08
N TYR A 206 -3.15 16.05 28.18
CA TYR A 206 -3.07 15.35 29.44
C TYR A 206 -3.58 16.23 30.59
N PRO A 207 -4.87 16.63 30.58
CA PRO A 207 -5.41 17.45 31.65
C PRO A 207 -5.18 16.74 32.99
N PRO A 208 -4.75 17.47 34.05
CA PRO A 208 -4.52 16.89 35.36
C PRO A 208 -5.85 16.42 35.95
N GLN A 209 -6.19 15.16 35.71
CA GLN A 209 -7.35 14.47 36.27
C GLN A 209 -7.01 14.10 37.72
N ASN A 210 -7.44 14.96 38.65
CA ASN A 210 -7.29 14.83 40.10
C ASN A 210 -5.85 14.78 40.65
N LYS A 211 -5.66 15.45 41.79
CA LYS A 211 -4.39 15.64 42.49
C LYS A 211 -3.80 14.31 43.01
N GLY A 212 -3.22 13.51 42.13
CA GLY A 212 -2.26 12.46 42.47
C GLY A 212 -0.85 13.02 42.33
N LYS A 213 0.05 12.69 43.27
CA LYS A 213 1.40 13.24 43.41
C LYS A 213 2.10 13.49 42.07
N PRO A 214 2.70 14.68 41.86
CA PRO A 214 3.59 14.88 40.72
C PRO A 214 4.74 13.88 40.89
N THR A 215 4.87 12.96 39.93
CA THR A 215 6.13 12.24 39.74
C THR A 215 7.22 13.29 39.63
N SER A 216 8.22 13.16 40.49
CA SER A 216 9.31 14.11 40.66
C SER A 216 10.16 14.15 39.39
N GLY A 217 9.86 15.15 38.55
CA GLY A 217 10.43 15.38 37.22
C GLY A 217 9.32 15.89 36.30
N GLY A 218 9.03 17.20 36.34
CA GLY A 218 7.97 17.79 35.51
C GLY A 218 8.20 17.49 34.03
N LEU A 219 7.14 17.04 33.34
CA LEU A 219 7.16 16.82 31.90
C LEU A 219 7.63 18.11 31.19
N PRO A 220 8.53 18.02 30.20
CA PRO A 220 8.85 19.19 29.38
C PRO A 220 7.60 19.66 28.64
N PRO A 221 7.37 20.98 28.53
CA PRO A 221 6.17 21.52 27.88
C PRO A 221 6.12 21.09 26.41
N LEU A 222 4.98 20.55 25.98
CA LEU A 222 4.77 20.14 24.59
C LEU A 222 4.31 21.35 23.78
N ARG A 223 5.19 21.81 22.90
CA ARG A 223 4.99 23.01 22.09
C ARG A 223 4.45 22.69 20.70
N ILE A 224 3.64 23.57 20.15
CA ILE A 224 3.07 23.45 18.80
C ILE A 224 4.18 23.49 17.75
N SER A 225 5.19 24.36 17.93
CA SER A 225 6.35 24.45 17.02
C SER A 225 7.08 23.11 16.91
N HIS A 226 7.27 22.41 18.03
CA HIS A 226 7.91 21.11 18.07
C HIS A 226 7.07 20.07 17.33
N VAL A 227 5.75 20.02 17.61
CA VAL A 227 4.83 19.08 16.96
C VAL A 227 4.84 19.26 15.44
N ILE A 228 4.74 20.49 14.93
CA ILE A 228 4.76 20.77 13.49
C ILE A 228 6.06 20.26 12.85
N THR A 229 7.21 20.64 13.39
CA THR A 229 8.50 20.25 12.81
C THR A 229 8.78 18.76 12.92
N ALA A 230 8.36 18.12 14.02
CA ALA A 230 8.49 16.69 14.20
C ALA A 230 7.60 15.91 13.21
N CYS A 231 6.40 16.42 12.94
CA CYS A 231 5.49 15.87 11.94
C CYS A 231 5.99 16.09 10.50
N GLN A 232 6.64 17.22 10.20
CA GLN A 232 7.32 17.45 8.92
C GLN A 232 8.49 16.47 8.69
N ARG A 233 9.16 16.02 9.77
CA ARG A 233 10.16 14.93 9.75
C ARG A 233 9.54 13.53 9.70
N ASN A 234 8.22 13.44 9.53
CA ASN A 234 7.46 12.20 9.44
C ASN A 234 7.66 11.25 10.63
N GLN A 235 7.81 11.80 11.84
CA GLN A 235 7.84 11.01 13.07
C GLN A 235 6.43 10.43 13.38
N THR A 236 6.36 9.41 14.23
CA THR A 236 5.09 8.84 14.66
C THR A 236 4.40 9.73 15.67
N ILE A 237 3.07 9.72 15.67
CA ILE A 237 2.28 10.47 16.63
C ILE A 237 2.52 10.01 18.07
N TYR A 238 2.91 8.75 18.26
CA TYR A 238 3.28 8.17 19.56
C TYR A 238 4.48 8.89 20.18
N GLU A 239 5.53 9.10 19.36
CA GLU A 239 6.72 9.85 19.75
C GLU A 239 6.40 11.35 19.88
N VAL A 240 5.79 11.95 18.86
CA VAL A 240 5.60 13.42 18.78
C VAL A 240 4.74 13.96 19.92
N LEU A 241 3.69 13.24 20.31
CA LEU A 241 2.80 13.66 21.39
C LEU A 241 3.21 13.11 22.76
N HIS A 242 4.30 12.34 22.83
CA HIS A 242 4.74 11.66 24.04
C HIS A 242 3.65 10.78 24.67
N ILE A 243 2.95 9.97 23.86
CA ILE A 243 1.87 9.09 24.31
C ILE A 243 2.34 8.09 25.39
N HIS A 244 3.64 7.76 25.40
CA HIS A 244 4.29 6.98 26.45
C HIS A 244 4.03 7.48 27.88
N ASN A 245 3.76 8.77 28.08
CA ASN A 245 3.46 9.33 29.40
C ASN A 245 2.09 8.91 29.97
N ARG A 246 1.21 8.38 29.13
CA ARG A 246 -0.09 7.82 29.53
C ARG A 246 -0.17 6.32 29.31
N ILE A 247 0.35 5.86 28.16
CA ILE A 247 0.30 4.46 27.74
C ILE A 247 1.70 4.08 27.29
N ASP A 248 2.44 3.45 28.20
CA ASP A 248 3.74 2.89 27.87
C ASP A 248 3.56 1.55 27.14
N ILE A 249 3.90 1.54 25.85
CA ILE A 249 3.80 0.33 25.03
C ILE A 249 4.80 -0.74 25.48
N HIS A 250 5.84 -0.39 26.26
CA HIS A 250 6.80 -1.36 26.78
C HIS A 250 6.21 -2.29 27.85
N GLU A 251 5.13 -1.90 28.54
CA GLU A 251 4.44 -2.75 29.52
C GLU A 251 3.98 -4.09 28.93
N ILE A 252 3.76 -4.12 27.61
CA ILE A 252 3.34 -5.35 26.93
C ILE A 252 4.41 -6.44 26.94
N ASN A 253 5.69 -6.09 27.12
CA ASN A 253 6.78 -7.05 27.18
C ASN A 253 6.69 -7.92 28.45
N ASP A 254 5.99 -7.44 29.48
CA ASP A 254 5.77 -8.19 30.72
C ASP A 254 4.57 -9.14 30.65
N TYR A 255 3.80 -9.12 29.56
CA TYR A 255 2.62 -9.98 29.38
C TYR A 255 2.91 -11.48 29.49
N PRO A 256 4.02 -12.03 28.97
CA PRO A 256 4.35 -13.44 29.15
C PRO A 256 4.46 -13.84 30.62
N ALA A 257 5.01 -12.97 31.47
CA ALA A 257 5.11 -13.16 32.91
C ALA A 257 3.75 -12.90 33.60
N GLN A 258 3.10 -11.78 33.29
CA GLN A 258 1.85 -11.34 33.90
C GLN A 258 0.69 -12.32 33.66
N TYR A 259 0.56 -12.85 32.45
CA TYR A 259 -0.46 -13.82 32.07
C TYR A 259 -0.02 -15.28 32.24
N LYS A 260 1.11 -15.51 32.93
CA LYS A 260 1.64 -16.85 33.28
C LYS A 260 1.85 -17.77 32.07
N ILE A 261 2.21 -17.20 30.92
CA ILE A 261 2.48 -17.97 29.71
C ILE A 261 3.73 -18.83 29.93
N ASN A 262 4.82 -18.21 30.40
CA ASN A 262 6.09 -18.91 30.67
C ASN A 262 5.89 -20.01 31.72
N GLN A 263 5.18 -19.69 32.81
CA GLN A 263 4.84 -20.68 33.84
C GLN A 263 4.03 -21.86 33.28
N THR A 264 3.04 -21.61 32.43
CA THR A 264 2.22 -22.69 31.85
C THR A 264 3.02 -23.57 30.90
N LEU A 265 3.99 -22.99 30.18
CA LEU A 265 4.94 -23.72 29.34
C LEU A 265 5.90 -24.58 30.18
N ASP A 266 6.39 -24.07 31.31
CA ASP A 266 7.21 -24.84 32.26
C ASP A 266 6.40 -25.99 32.89
N GLU A 267 5.15 -25.73 33.29
CA GLU A 267 4.23 -26.75 33.82
C GLU A 267 3.91 -27.86 32.80
N LEU A 268 3.91 -27.54 31.50
CA LEU A 268 3.78 -28.54 30.43
C LEU A 268 5.01 -29.45 30.40
N VAL A 269 6.21 -28.88 30.47
CA VAL A 269 7.47 -29.64 30.49
C VAL A 269 7.57 -30.53 31.73
N ASP A 270 7.21 -30.00 32.89
CA ASP A 270 7.22 -30.75 34.16
C ASP A 270 6.09 -31.77 34.27
N GLY A 271 4.99 -31.54 33.55
CA GLY A 271 3.88 -32.49 33.44
C GLY A 271 4.21 -33.74 32.61
N ILE A 272 5.31 -33.74 31.85
CA ILE A 272 5.77 -34.91 31.09
C ILE A 272 6.55 -35.83 32.03
N SER A 273 5.88 -36.86 32.53
CA SER A 273 6.49 -37.90 33.35
C SER A 273 5.87 -39.25 33.04
N PHE A 274 6.70 -40.21 32.63
CA PHE A 274 6.29 -41.59 32.43
C PHE A 274 7.19 -42.50 33.26
N ASP A 275 6.67 -43.66 33.65
CA ASP A 275 7.47 -44.71 34.30
C ASP A 275 8.35 -45.37 33.23
N ASP A 276 9.67 -45.20 33.36
CA ASP A 276 10.69 -45.72 32.47
C ASP A 276 11.58 -46.78 33.15
N THR A 277 11.38 -47.02 34.45
CA THR A 277 12.26 -47.86 35.26
C THR A 277 12.09 -49.35 34.97
N ASP A 278 10.87 -49.81 34.70
CA ASP A 278 10.52 -51.22 34.51
C ASP A 278 10.17 -51.57 33.05
N ILE A 279 10.77 -50.85 32.08
CA ILE A 279 10.56 -51.15 30.66
C ILE A 279 11.32 -52.43 30.26
N GLU A 280 10.58 -53.52 30.13
CA GLU A 280 11.06 -54.82 29.65
C GLU A 280 10.29 -55.23 28.38
N ILE A 281 10.94 -55.07 27.22
CA ILE A 281 10.42 -55.50 25.92
C ILE A 281 10.70 -56.99 25.75
N LEU A 282 11.97 -57.37 25.92
CA LEU A 282 12.44 -58.74 25.86
C LEU A 282 13.02 -59.15 27.21
N SER A 283 12.45 -60.18 27.81
CA SER A 283 12.97 -60.69 29.08
C SER A 283 14.30 -61.42 28.88
N ASN A 284 15.11 -61.51 29.93
CA ASN A 284 16.35 -62.28 29.88
C ASN A 284 16.09 -63.75 29.51
N GLU A 285 14.95 -64.30 29.95
CA GLU A 285 14.53 -65.66 29.59
C GLU A 285 14.16 -65.78 28.11
N ASP A 286 13.37 -64.85 27.59
CA ASP A 286 12.98 -64.83 26.18
C ASP A 286 14.20 -64.65 25.27
N LYS A 287 15.14 -63.78 25.68
CA LYS A 287 16.42 -63.58 24.99
C LYS A 287 17.17 -64.89 24.84
N GLN A 288 17.40 -65.60 25.94
CA GLN A 288 18.14 -66.86 25.91
C GLN A 288 17.43 -67.90 25.06
N ARG A 289 16.10 -67.95 25.08
CA ARG A 289 15.33 -68.88 24.24
C ARG A 289 15.43 -68.58 22.75
N ILE A 290 15.34 -67.31 22.36
CA ILE A 290 15.52 -66.88 20.97
C ILE A 290 16.93 -67.23 20.48
N LEU A 291 17.95 -67.01 21.31
CA LEU A 291 19.34 -67.38 20.99
C LEU A 291 19.53 -68.91 20.90
N ASN A 292 18.95 -69.67 21.83
CA ASN A 292 18.99 -71.14 21.79
C ASN A 292 18.28 -71.70 20.55
N LEU A 293 17.21 -71.05 20.07
CA LEU A 293 16.57 -71.43 18.81
C LEU A 293 17.49 -71.20 17.61
N ALA A 294 18.24 -70.09 17.60
CA ALA A 294 19.23 -69.81 16.57
C ALA A 294 20.32 -70.90 16.51
N ASP A 295 20.67 -71.47 17.66
CA ASP A 295 21.64 -72.57 17.78
C ASP A 295 21.01 -73.99 17.75
N SER A 296 19.70 -74.10 17.52
CA SER A 296 18.99 -75.39 17.42
C SER A 296 19.20 -76.08 16.07
N ALA A 297 18.55 -77.24 15.86
CA ALA A 297 18.54 -77.95 14.58
C ALA A 297 18.09 -77.09 13.36
N LEU A 298 17.42 -75.97 13.59
CA LEU A 298 17.07 -74.98 12.55
C LEU A 298 18.28 -74.26 11.95
N LYS A 299 19.42 -74.23 12.65
CA LYS A 299 20.67 -73.60 12.20
C LYS A 299 21.14 -74.10 10.84
N ASN A 300 21.02 -75.41 10.62
CA ASN A 300 21.52 -76.10 9.43
C ASN A 300 20.37 -76.57 8.52
N PHE A 301 19.18 -75.97 8.66
CA PHE A 301 18.07 -76.34 7.79
C PHE A 301 18.45 -76.02 6.33
N ASP A 302 18.38 -77.04 5.49
CA ASP A 302 18.75 -76.97 4.08
C ASP A 302 17.68 -77.67 3.25
N SER A 303 16.92 -76.91 2.47
CA SER A 303 15.87 -77.45 1.62
C SER A 303 16.42 -78.35 0.51
N ALA A 304 17.69 -78.22 0.14
CA ALA A 304 18.33 -79.06 -0.87
C ALA A 304 18.29 -80.54 -0.49
N GLN A 305 18.41 -80.87 0.80
CA GLN A 305 18.35 -82.26 1.27
C GLN A 305 16.99 -82.92 1.01
N TYR A 306 15.89 -82.15 1.02
CA TYR A 306 14.56 -82.67 0.71
C TYR A 306 14.37 -82.84 -0.79
N ILE A 307 14.92 -81.90 -1.57
CA ILE A 307 14.89 -81.96 -3.03
C ILE A 307 15.67 -83.19 -3.50
N ASP A 308 16.91 -83.36 -3.05
CA ASP A 308 17.78 -84.46 -3.49
C ASP A 308 17.20 -85.84 -3.17
N ASN A 309 16.54 -86.01 -2.02
CA ASN A 309 15.95 -87.29 -1.60
C ASN A 309 14.58 -87.60 -2.24
N LEU A 310 13.88 -86.60 -2.82
CA LEU A 310 12.52 -86.75 -3.34
C LEU A 310 12.38 -86.50 -4.85
N ASN A 311 13.43 -86.00 -5.50
CA ASN A 311 13.44 -85.74 -6.93
C ASN A 311 13.61 -87.03 -7.77
N ASP A 312 13.94 -88.15 -7.13
CA ASP A 312 13.98 -89.46 -7.78
C ASP A 312 12.57 -89.95 -8.16
N THR A 313 12.47 -90.59 -9.34
CA THR A 313 11.20 -91.18 -9.80
C THR A 313 10.78 -92.32 -8.87
N ILE A 314 9.63 -92.16 -8.18
CA ILE A 314 9.06 -93.14 -7.23
C ILE A 314 9.00 -94.55 -7.83
N THR A 315 8.68 -94.65 -9.13
CA THR A 315 8.82 -95.87 -9.91
C THR A 315 9.72 -95.62 -11.11
N LYS A 316 10.66 -96.55 -11.37
CA LYS A 316 11.55 -96.50 -12.54
C LYS A 316 10.80 -96.62 -13.88
N HIS A 317 9.64 -97.26 -13.85
CA HIS A 317 8.77 -97.49 -15.00
C HIS A 317 7.35 -97.06 -14.67
N SER A 318 6.61 -96.64 -15.69
CA SER A 318 5.19 -96.29 -15.54
C SER A 318 4.38 -97.55 -15.27
N LEU A 319 3.73 -97.62 -14.10
CA LEU A 319 2.87 -98.76 -13.75
C LEU A 319 1.67 -98.85 -14.71
N THR A 320 1.19 -97.72 -15.23
CA THR A 320 0.11 -97.65 -16.21
C THR A 320 0.54 -98.18 -17.59
N GLU A 321 1.78 -97.89 -18.02
CA GLU A 321 2.32 -98.47 -19.26
C GLU A 321 2.46 -99.99 -19.16
N ILE A 322 3.01 -100.49 -18.04
CA ILE A 322 3.11 -101.93 -17.79
C ILE A 322 1.71 -102.56 -17.74
N ALA A 323 0.76 -101.95 -17.02
CA ALA A 323 -0.63 -102.42 -16.98
C ALA A 323 -1.27 -102.48 -18.38
N GLN A 324 -0.98 -101.49 -19.23
CA GLN A 324 -1.45 -101.45 -20.62
C GLN A 324 -0.83 -102.57 -21.47
N GLU A 325 0.47 -102.83 -21.35
CA GLU A 325 1.14 -103.94 -22.05
C GLU A 325 0.59 -105.31 -21.62
N LEU A 326 0.34 -105.51 -20.32
CA LEU A 326 -0.28 -106.73 -19.79
C LEU A 326 -1.68 -106.94 -20.37
N ARG A 327 -2.48 -105.88 -20.48
CA ARG A 327 -3.82 -105.91 -21.12
C ARG A 327 -3.75 -106.23 -22.60
N GLN A 328 -2.81 -105.63 -23.33
CA GLN A 328 -2.60 -105.89 -24.75
C GLN A 328 -2.15 -107.34 -24.99
N THR A 329 -1.27 -107.85 -24.15
CA THR A 329 -0.81 -109.24 -24.19
C THR A 329 -1.99 -110.20 -23.91
N ALA A 330 -2.81 -109.90 -22.91
CA ALA A 330 -4.04 -110.65 -22.62
C ALA A 330 -5.05 -110.63 -23.79
N LYS A 331 -5.09 -109.54 -24.56
CA LYS A 331 -5.94 -109.42 -25.76
C LYS A 331 -5.40 -110.22 -26.96
N LYS A 332 -4.08 -110.30 -27.14
CA LYS A 332 -3.46 -111.08 -28.23
C LYS A 332 -3.67 -112.58 -28.08
N ILE A 333 -3.70 -113.09 -26.86
CA ILE A 333 -3.90 -114.52 -26.55
C ILE A 333 -5.38 -114.91 -26.38
N GLU A 334 -6.32 -114.00 -26.63
CA GLU A 334 -7.76 -114.18 -26.40
C GLU A 334 -8.39 -115.32 -27.21
N LYS A 335 -7.78 -115.69 -28.34
CA LYS A 335 -8.25 -116.77 -29.22
C LYS A 335 -7.69 -118.16 -28.86
N SER A 336 -6.79 -118.24 -27.88
CA SER A 336 -6.14 -119.50 -27.48
C SER A 336 -6.92 -120.15 -26.34
N GLU A 337 -7.63 -121.24 -26.65
CA GLU A 337 -8.53 -121.93 -25.71
C GLU A 337 -7.78 -122.53 -24.50
N ASP A 338 -6.52 -122.92 -24.68
CA ASP A 338 -5.63 -123.48 -23.64
C ASP A 338 -5.00 -122.43 -22.70
N MET A 339 -5.19 -121.12 -22.94
CA MET A 339 -4.46 -120.04 -22.22
C MET A 339 -5.37 -119.10 -21.42
N LYS A 340 -6.60 -119.51 -21.14
CA LYS A 340 -7.61 -118.68 -20.46
C LYS A 340 -7.19 -118.23 -19.06
N ASP A 341 -6.55 -119.09 -18.28
CA ASP A 341 -6.08 -118.76 -16.93
C ASP A 341 -4.95 -117.70 -16.95
N VAL A 342 -4.08 -117.78 -17.96
CA VAL A 342 -3.01 -116.78 -18.19
C VAL A 342 -3.62 -115.43 -18.55
N GLN A 343 -4.67 -115.41 -19.38
CA GLN A 343 -5.39 -114.19 -19.74
C GLN A 343 -5.99 -113.50 -18.51
N VAL A 344 -6.67 -114.25 -17.64
CA VAL A 344 -7.28 -113.72 -16.41
C VAL A 344 -6.20 -113.19 -15.47
N SER A 345 -5.11 -113.93 -15.29
CA SER A 345 -3.98 -113.50 -14.46
C SER A 345 -3.35 -112.19 -14.95
N LEU A 346 -3.12 -112.04 -16.26
CA LEU A 346 -2.58 -110.81 -16.86
C LEU A 346 -3.53 -109.62 -16.65
N ARG A 347 -4.85 -109.81 -16.78
CA ARG A 347 -5.84 -108.76 -16.52
C ARG A 347 -5.90 -108.37 -15.04
N ASN A 348 -5.79 -109.33 -14.13
CA ASN A 348 -5.74 -109.08 -12.69
C ASN A 348 -4.46 -108.34 -12.28
N GLN A 349 -3.30 -108.72 -12.83
CA GLN A 349 -2.04 -108.01 -12.58
C GLN A 349 -2.09 -106.57 -13.10
N ALA A 350 -2.65 -106.35 -14.29
CA ALA A 350 -2.89 -105.00 -14.80
C ALA A 350 -3.80 -104.17 -13.89
N LEU A 351 -4.85 -104.78 -13.31
CA LEU A 351 -5.73 -104.12 -12.35
C LEU A 351 -4.99 -103.77 -11.05
N HIS A 352 -4.14 -104.65 -10.53
CA HIS A 352 -3.31 -104.35 -9.35
C HIS A 352 -2.34 -103.19 -9.61
N LEU A 353 -1.69 -103.15 -10.77
CA LEU A 353 -0.78 -102.06 -11.14
C LEU A 353 -1.49 -100.71 -11.22
N ASP A 354 -2.66 -100.65 -11.85
CA ASP A 354 -3.47 -99.43 -11.86
C ASP A 354 -3.92 -99.03 -10.44
N THR A 355 -4.23 -100.01 -9.58
CA THR A 355 -4.60 -99.76 -8.19
C THR A 355 -3.43 -99.18 -7.39
N TYR A 356 -2.20 -99.67 -7.61
CA TYR A 356 -0.99 -99.13 -6.99
C TYR A 356 -0.66 -97.74 -7.52
N GLU A 357 -0.81 -97.50 -8.82
CA GLU A 357 -0.63 -96.16 -9.39
C GLU A 357 -1.56 -95.15 -8.73
N GLN A 358 -2.85 -95.46 -8.66
CA GLN A 358 -3.88 -94.55 -8.15
C GLN A 358 -3.79 -94.33 -6.65
N ASN A 359 -3.58 -95.39 -5.88
CA ASN A 359 -3.64 -95.29 -4.42
C ASN A 359 -2.29 -94.95 -3.78
N TRP A 360 -1.16 -95.27 -4.43
CA TRP A 360 0.17 -95.13 -3.80
C TRP A 360 1.05 -94.16 -4.59
N VAL A 361 1.32 -94.41 -5.88
CA VAL A 361 2.27 -93.59 -6.66
C VAL A 361 1.82 -92.15 -6.80
N ILE A 362 0.56 -91.91 -7.21
CA ILE A 362 0.02 -90.55 -7.36
C ILE A 362 0.00 -89.80 -6.02
N PRO A 363 -0.53 -90.35 -4.91
CA PRO A 363 -0.46 -89.68 -3.61
C PRO A 363 0.97 -89.40 -3.13
N MET A 364 1.89 -90.36 -3.28
CA MET A 364 3.29 -90.17 -2.91
C MET A 364 3.95 -89.06 -3.74
N LYS A 365 3.64 -88.97 -5.03
CA LYS A 365 4.15 -87.90 -5.92
C LYS A 365 3.64 -86.54 -5.47
N ASN A 366 2.34 -86.43 -5.20
CA ASN A 366 1.71 -85.19 -4.75
C ASN A 366 2.29 -84.73 -3.41
N GLN A 367 2.45 -85.64 -2.45
CA GLN A 367 3.05 -85.35 -1.15
C GLN A 367 4.52 -84.95 -1.26
N SER A 368 5.29 -85.56 -2.18
CA SER A 368 6.69 -85.22 -2.41
C SER A 368 6.84 -83.79 -2.95
N VAL A 369 6.00 -83.40 -3.91
CA VAL A 369 5.96 -82.03 -4.44
C VAL A 369 5.58 -81.03 -3.36
N GLU A 370 4.57 -81.35 -2.54
CA GLU A 370 4.15 -80.50 -1.44
C GLU A 370 5.25 -80.33 -0.38
N LEU A 371 5.95 -81.41 -0.02
CA LEU A 371 7.04 -81.35 0.95
C LEU A 371 8.22 -80.52 0.44
N ILE A 372 8.59 -80.64 -0.84
CA ILE A 372 9.62 -79.80 -1.47
C ILE A 372 9.22 -78.32 -1.42
N ARG A 373 7.95 -78.01 -1.72
CA ARG A 373 7.44 -76.63 -1.65
C ARG A 373 7.53 -76.09 -0.23
N LEU A 374 7.06 -76.85 0.76
CA LEU A 374 7.10 -76.45 2.17
C LEU A 374 8.54 -76.27 2.68
N ALA A 375 9.47 -77.13 2.26
CA ALA A 375 10.88 -77.02 2.62
C ALA A 375 11.51 -75.74 2.04
N ASN A 376 11.23 -75.40 0.79
CA ASN A 376 11.72 -74.15 0.18
C ASN A 376 11.09 -72.91 0.82
N ASP A 377 9.79 -72.93 1.10
CA ASP A 377 9.10 -71.82 1.76
C ASP A 377 9.68 -71.59 3.17
N LEU A 378 10.02 -72.66 3.88
CA LEU A 378 10.67 -72.59 5.19
C LEU A 378 12.10 -72.03 5.08
N ASP A 379 12.94 -72.53 4.16
CA ASP A 379 14.31 -72.00 3.96
C ASP A 379 14.29 -70.51 3.63
N HIS A 380 13.37 -70.08 2.77
CA HIS A 380 13.21 -68.67 2.44
C HIS A 380 12.76 -67.84 3.65
N SER A 381 11.82 -68.36 4.45
CA SER A 381 11.30 -67.67 5.64
C SER A 381 12.32 -67.57 6.78
N LEU A 382 13.29 -68.49 6.83
CA LEU A 382 14.37 -68.50 7.81
C LEU A 382 15.50 -67.50 7.47
N ARG A 383 15.48 -66.90 6.29
CA ARG A 383 16.47 -65.89 5.86
C ARG A 383 15.99 -64.48 6.18
N TYR A 384 16.90 -63.63 6.66
CA TYR A 384 16.66 -62.19 6.83
C TYR A 384 17.75 -61.40 6.13
N LYS A 385 17.38 -60.56 5.15
CA LYS A 385 18.33 -59.81 4.31
C LYS A 385 19.44 -60.71 3.74
N ASP A 386 19.04 -61.87 3.20
CA ASP A 386 19.91 -62.91 2.63
C ASP A 386 20.89 -63.57 3.61
N ARG A 387 20.80 -63.29 4.90
CA ARG A 387 21.59 -63.96 5.94
C ARG A 387 20.87 -65.20 6.47
N PRO A 388 21.61 -66.25 6.85
CA PRO A 388 21.04 -67.41 7.50
C PRO A 388 20.41 -67.05 8.85
N PHE A 389 19.48 -67.88 9.30
CA PHE A 389 18.73 -67.69 10.55
C PHE A 389 19.65 -67.47 11.75
N GLN A 390 20.71 -68.27 11.86
CA GLN A 390 21.67 -68.21 12.96
C GLN A 390 22.39 -66.85 13.07
N GLU A 391 22.72 -66.21 11.95
CA GLU A 391 23.39 -64.90 11.97
C GLU A 391 22.42 -63.74 12.25
N SER A 392 21.18 -63.88 11.81
CA SER A 392 20.19 -62.80 11.83
C SER A 392 19.58 -62.60 13.21
N ILE A 393 19.34 -63.69 13.94
CA ILE A 393 18.67 -63.65 15.24
C ILE A 393 19.46 -62.87 16.30
N PRO A 394 20.77 -63.09 16.50
CA PRO A 394 21.56 -62.33 17.47
C PRO A 394 21.57 -60.82 17.17
N LEU A 395 21.61 -60.44 15.89
CA LEU A 395 21.55 -59.04 15.46
C LEU A 395 20.21 -58.41 15.85
N LEU A 396 19.09 -59.08 15.56
CA LEU A 396 17.75 -58.59 15.90
C LEU A 396 17.54 -58.48 17.42
N VAL A 397 18.03 -59.46 18.19
CA VAL A 397 18.04 -59.39 19.66
C VAL A 397 18.83 -58.18 20.14
N SER A 398 20.03 -57.95 19.60
CA SER A 398 20.85 -56.79 19.95
C SER A 398 20.17 -55.45 19.63
N GLU A 399 19.44 -55.34 18.52
CA GLU A 399 18.65 -54.13 18.21
C GLU A 399 17.55 -53.88 19.23
N ILE A 400 16.83 -54.93 19.65
CA ILE A 400 15.78 -54.83 20.67
C ILE A 400 16.38 -54.40 22.01
N GLU A 401 17.54 -54.95 22.39
CA GLU A 401 18.25 -54.55 23.61
C GLU A 401 18.69 -53.08 23.58
N ARG A 402 19.19 -52.59 22.43
CA ARG A 402 19.54 -51.18 22.27
C ARG A 402 18.30 -50.28 22.40
N ALA A 403 17.19 -50.67 21.79
CA ALA A 403 15.93 -49.93 21.91
C ALA A 403 15.43 -49.90 23.36
N GLN A 404 15.45 -51.05 24.05
CA GLN A 404 15.06 -51.14 25.47
C GLN A 404 15.96 -50.28 26.36
N LEU A 405 17.29 -50.31 26.14
CA LEU A 405 18.24 -49.48 26.88
C LEU A 405 17.96 -47.99 26.65
N PHE A 406 17.72 -47.58 25.41
CA PHE A 406 17.36 -46.20 25.09
C PHE A 406 16.09 -45.76 25.84
N PHE A 407 15.03 -46.56 25.83
CA PHE A 407 13.80 -46.21 26.56
C PHE A 407 14.01 -46.08 28.07
N ARG A 408 14.81 -46.97 28.66
CA ARG A 408 15.08 -46.99 30.10
C ARG A 408 16.00 -45.87 30.57
N VAL A 409 16.99 -45.49 29.77
CA VAL A 409 18.04 -44.55 30.18
C VAL A 409 17.80 -43.15 29.61
N ASP A 410 17.58 -43.05 28.29
CA ASP A 410 17.59 -41.78 27.57
C ASP A 410 16.18 -41.31 27.16
N GLY A 411 15.19 -42.20 27.13
CA GLY A 411 13.85 -41.94 26.58
C GLY A 411 13.16 -40.75 27.25
N ARG A 412 13.13 -40.72 28.59
CA ARG A 412 12.58 -39.60 29.37
C ARG A 412 13.29 -38.30 29.09
N GLN A 413 14.62 -38.30 29.13
CA GLN A 413 15.40 -37.09 28.90
C GLN A 413 15.25 -36.58 27.46
N PHE A 414 15.20 -37.47 26.48
CA PHE A 414 14.99 -37.13 25.08
C PHE A 414 13.64 -36.43 24.86
N VAL A 415 12.57 -36.99 25.41
CA VAL A 415 11.22 -36.40 25.30
C VAL A 415 11.16 -35.06 26.05
N LYS A 416 11.72 -34.99 27.27
CA LYS A 416 11.75 -33.74 28.05
C LYS A 416 12.55 -32.64 27.34
N ASN A 417 13.72 -32.96 26.79
CA ASN A 417 14.53 -32.01 26.01
C ASN A 417 13.80 -31.52 24.76
N THR A 418 13.08 -32.41 24.07
CA THR A 418 12.27 -32.05 22.90
C THR A 418 11.14 -31.09 23.30
N ALA A 419 10.49 -31.34 24.43
CA ALA A 419 9.46 -30.46 24.97
C ALA A 419 10.03 -29.08 25.38
N VAL A 420 11.19 -29.05 26.03
CA VAL A 420 11.90 -27.79 26.37
C VAL A 420 12.21 -26.99 25.11
N ASN A 421 12.76 -27.61 24.07
CA ASN A 421 13.05 -26.89 22.82
C ASN A 421 11.78 -26.32 22.18
N LEU A 422 10.69 -27.07 22.21
CA LEU A 422 9.40 -26.62 21.69
C LEU A 422 8.85 -25.43 22.50
N THR A 423 8.87 -25.49 23.83
CA THR A 423 8.38 -24.38 24.67
C THR A 423 9.24 -23.14 24.55
N HIS A 424 10.57 -23.30 24.44
CA HIS A 424 11.49 -22.19 24.20
C HIS A 424 11.22 -21.49 22.86
N TYR A 425 10.91 -22.27 21.81
CA TYR A 425 10.51 -21.73 20.51
C TYR A 425 9.23 -20.90 20.62
N PHE A 426 8.19 -21.43 21.29
CA PHE A 426 6.95 -20.68 21.51
C PHE A 426 7.14 -19.40 22.30
N ALA A 427 7.91 -19.44 23.40
CA ALA A 427 8.21 -18.25 24.19
C ALA A 427 8.95 -17.19 23.36
N SER A 428 9.97 -17.61 22.59
CA SER A 428 10.72 -16.71 21.72
C SER A 428 9.85 -16.08 20.63
N GLU A 429 8.91 -16.84 20.06
CA GLU A 429 8.01 -16.31 19.02
C GLU A 429 7.08 -15.23 19.59
N ILE A 430 6.59 -15.43 20.82
CA ILE A 430 5.79 -14.42 21.53
C ILE A 430 6.65 -13.17 21.77
N GLU A 431 7.84 -13.30 22.35
CA GLU A 431 8.74 -12.16 22.58
C GLU A 431 9.08 -11.38 21.29
N ASN A 432 9.33 -12.10 20.19
CA ASN A 432 9.59 -11.48 18.90
C ASN A 432 8.38 -10.70 18.37
N TYR A 433 7.17 -11.26 18.52
CA TYR A 433 5.94 -10.56 18.18
C TYR A 433 5.75 -9.29 19.02
N LEU A 434 5.97 -9.35 20.33
CA LEU A 434 5.87 -8.20 21.24
C LEU A 434 6.85 -7.09 20.86
N ARG A 435 8.12 -7.47 20.62
CA ARG A 435 9.16 -6.53 20.16
C ARG A 435 8.78 -5.87 18.83
N MET A 436 8.21 -6.63 17.90
CA MET A 436 7.70 -6.08 16.64
C MET A 436 6.58 -5.06 16.88
N VAL A 437 5.64 -5.34 17.79
CA VAL A 437 4.55 -4.42 18.13
C VAL A 437 5.08 -3.11 18.71
N VAL A 438 5.99 -3.17 19.70
CA VAL A 438 6.64 -1.97 20.28
C VAL A 438 7.27 -1.13 19.17
N LEU A 439 8.14 -1.74 18.36
CA LEU A 439 8.86 -1.04 17.30
C LEU A 439 7.91 -0.47 16.23
N ALA A 440 6.83 -1.18 15.92
CA ALA A 440 5.83 -0.72 14.96
C ALA A 440 5.09 0.51 15.51
N VAL A 441 4.64 0.50 16.76
CA VAL A 441 3.94 1.63 17.39
C VAL A 441 4.85 2.86 17.50
N GLU A 442 6.10 2.67 17.92
CA GLU A 442 7.03 3.79 18.11
C GLU A 442 7.53 4.40 16.81
N LYS A 443 7.77 3.59 15.77
CA LYS A 443 8.52 4.07 14.58
C LYS A 443 7.79 3.94 13.24
N LYS A 444 6.69 3.18 13.15
CA LYS A 444 6.04 2.88 11.86
C LYS A 444 4.55 3.24 11.78
N ILE A 445 3.81 3.12 12.88
CA ILE A 445 2.36 3.31 12.93
C ILE A 445 2.05 4.74 13.35
N GLY A 446 1.01 5.34 12.75
CA GLY A 446 0.57 6.69 13.10
C GLY A 446 1.55 7.77 12.68
N LEU A 447 2.17 7.63 11.51
CA LEU A 447 3.05 8.65 10.93
C LEU A 447 2.35 10.02 10.84
N CYS A 448 3.06 11.08 11.22
CA CYS A 448 2.49 12.40 11.40
C CYS A 448 2.56 13.32 10.16
N ALA A 449 3.13 12.87 9.04
CA ALA A 449 3.14 13.66 7.79
C ALA A 449 1.78 14.20 7.34
N PRO A 450 0.64 13.48 7.47
CA PRO A 450 -0.67 14.04 7.13
C PRO A 450 -1.02 15.30 7.94
N LEU A 451 -0.61 15.37 9.22
CA LEU A 451 -0.84 16.55 10.05
C LEU A 451 0.02 17.74 9.57
N ALA A 452 1.28 17.49 9.22
CA ALA A 452 2.15 18.50 8.62
C ALA A 452 1.57 19.04 7.30
N ASN A 453 1.05 18.16 6.44
CA ASN A 453 0.41 18.57 5.19
C ASN A 453 -0.83 19.44 5.41
N VAL A 454 -1.64 19.16 6.43
CA VAL A 454 -2.80 19.99 6.80
C VAL A 454 -2.33 21.37 7.27
N TYR A 455 -1.29 21.42 8.11
CA TYR A 455 -0.70 22.69 8.54
C TYR A 455 -0.17 23.49 7.36
N ASP A 456 0.68 22.90 6.52
CA ASP A 456 1.28 23.56 5.35
C ASP A 456 0.20 24.03 4.36
N SER A 457 -0.86 23.24 4.15
CA SER A 457 -2.00 23.64 3.32
C SER A 457 -2.75 24.84 3.92
N GLY A 458 -2.90 24.90 5.24
CA GLY A 458 -3.47 26.04 5.94
C GLY A 458 -2.61 27.30 5.77
N VAL A 459 -1.29 27.16 5.89
CA VAL A 459 -0.34 28.27 5.67
C VAL A 459 -0.39 28.76 4.22
N VAL A 460 -0.42 27.86 3.23
CA VAL A 460 -0.56 28.23 1.82
C VAL A 460 -1.91 28.90 1.56
N GLY A 461 -3.00 28.37 2.11
CA GLY A 461 -4.34 28.94 1.98
C GLY A 461 -4.44 30.35 2.54
N LEU A 462 -3.84 30.61 3.71
CA LEU A 462 -3.87 31.94 4.32
C LEU A 462 -2.87 32.89 3.66
N CYS A 463 -1.61 32.49 3.53
CA CYS A 463 -0.55 33.40 3.14
C CYS A 463 -0.46 33.59 1.63
N SER A 464 -0.45 32.50 0.88
CA SER A 464 -0.29 32.56 -0.57
C SER A 464 -1.60 32.95 -1.27
N ALA A 465 -2.76 32.53 -0.77
CA ALA A 465 -4.03 32.83 -1.45
C ALA A 465 -4.70 34.14 -0.99
N ILE A 466 -4.37 34.67 0.20
CA ILE A 466 -5.01 35.89 0.73
C ILE A 466 -4.00 37.03 0.89
N VAL A 467 -2.91 36.82 1.62
CA VAL A 467 -1.96 37.89 1.97
C VAL A 467 -1.08 38.31 0.78
N ASP A 468 -0.57 37.37 0.01
CA ASP A 468 0.31 37.67 -1.14
C ASP A 468 -0.42 38.48 -2.24
N PRO A 469 -1.67 38.17 -2.64
CA PRO A 469 -2.43 39.02 -3.58
C PRO A 469 -2.74 40.42 -3.05
N LEU A 470 -3.04 40.55 -1.75
CA LEU A 470 -3.21 41.85 -1.10
C LEU A 470 -1.92 42.68 -1.21
N ASN A 471 -0.77 42.03 -1.00
CA ASN A 471 0.54 42.65 -1.13
C ASN A 471 0.86 43.04 -2.57
N GLY A 472 0.54 42.17 -3.54
CA GLY A 472 0.68 42.48 -4.96
C GLY A 472 -0.15 43.68 -5.39
N PHE A 473 -1.39 43.80 -4.90
CA PHE A 473 -2.28 44.90 -5.23
C PHE A 473 -1.72 46.27 -4.82
N TRP A 474 -1.33 46.45 -3.55
CA TRP A 474 -0.81 47.74 -3.11
C TRP A 474 0.55 48.05 -3.73
N ALA A 475 1.41 47.04 -3.97
CA ALA A 475 2.70 47.25 -4.61
C ALA A 475 2.54 47.78 -6.04
N GLY A 476 1.59 47.21 -6.81
CA GLY A 476 1.24 47.69 -8.13
C GLY A 476 0.64 49.11 -8.12
N ALA A 477 -0.33 49.36 -7.25
CA ALA A 477 -0.96 50.68 -7.13
C ALA A 477 0.03 51.77 -6.67
N ALA A 478 0.93 51.46 -5.75
CA ALA A 478 2.00 52.35 -5.29
C ALA A 478 2.91 52.75 -6.46
N LEU A 479 3.29 51.78 -7.29
CA LEU A 479 4.09 52.05 -8.48
C LEU A 479 3.36 53.00 -9.45
N CYS A 480 2.06 52.81 -9.67
CA CYS A 480 1.25 53.71 -10.49
C CYS A 480 1.24 55.14 -9.93
N VAL A 481 1.04 55.31 -8.61
CA VAL A 481 1.05 56.63 -7.96
C VAL A 481 2.40 57.33 -8.13
N VAL A 482 3.50 56.60 -7.96
CA VAL A 482 4.86 57.13 -8.16
C VAL A 482 5.07 57.55 -9.62
N LEU A 483 4.61 56.76 -10.59
CA LEU A 483 4.73 57.07 -12.02
C LEU A 483 3.81 58.21 -12.47
N PHE A 484 2.71 58.48 -11.78
CA PHE A 484 1.84 59.61 -12.10
C PHE A 484 2.53 60.97 -11.89
N LEU A 485 3.44 61.11 -10.93
CA LEU A 485 4.15 62.37 -10.67
C LEU A 485 4.98 62.88 -11.87
N PRO A 486 5.92 62.10 -12.45
CA PRO A 486 6.63 62.53 -13.65
C PRO A 486 5.69 62.61 -14.87
N THR A 487 4.67 61.74 -14.94
CA THR A 487 3.68 61.76 -16.03
C THR A 487 2.92 63.09 -16.05
N LEU A 488 2.52 63.63 -14.90
CA LEU A 488 1.87 64.95 -14.79
C LEU A 488 2.76 66.07 -15.35
N MET A 489 4.04 66.09 -14.98
CA MET A 489 4.98 67.11 -15.47
C MET A 489 5.13 67.08 -16.98
N VAL A 490 5.34 65.87 -17.54
CA VAL A 490 5.50 65.69 -18.98
C VAL A 490 4.19 65.98 -19.72
N ALA A 491 3.05 65.51 -19.21
CA ALA A 491 1.74 65.66 -19.83
C ALA A 491 1.35 67.13 -20.01
N VAL A 492 1.55 67.97 -18.98
CA VAL A 492 1.24 69.41 -19.06
C VAL A 492 2.10 70.12 -20.11
N LYS A 493 3.40 69.80 -20.18
CA LYS A 493 4.31 70.38 -21.19
C LYS A 493 3.97 69.91 -22.60
N LEU A 494 3.69 68.62 -22.75
CA LEU A 494 3.35 68.00 -24.03
C LEU A 494 2.00 68.50 -24.55
N ALA A 495 1.01 68.67 -23.67
CA ALA A 495 -0.29 69.24 -24.01
C ALA A 495 -0.16 70.65 -24.59
N SER A 496 0.70 71.50 -24.01
CA SER A 496 0.99 72.84 -24.53
C SER A 496 1.69 72.79 -25.89
N LEU A 497 2.62 71.85 -26.10
CA LEU A 497 3.31 71.67 -27.38
C LEU A 497 2.34 71.21 -28.49
N TYR A 498 1.40 70.32 -28.14
CA TYR A 498 0.41 69.78 -29.08
C TYR A 498 -0.63 70.81 -29.54
N GLN A 499 -0.82 71.90 -28.79
CA GLN A 499 -1.71 73.01 -29.16
C GLN A 499 -1.07 74.05 -30.08
N LYS A 500 0.25 74.01 -30.29
CA LYS A 500 0.91 74.93 -31.22
C LYS A 500 0.51 74.58 -32.67
N SER A 501 -0.23 75.48 -33.31
CA SER A 501 -0.52 75.44 -34.75
C SER A 501 0.73 75.82 -35.55
N ASP A 502 0.89 75.26 -36.75
CA ASP A 502 1.92 75.76 -37.67
C ASP A 502 1.47 77.09 -38.27
N PRO A 503 2.36 78.11 -38.34
CA PRO A 503 2.10 79.29 -39.14
C PRO A 503 1.92 78.89 -40.61
N TYR A 504 0.80 79.30 -41.19
CA TYR A 504 0.46 79.09 -42.59
C TYR A 504 1.59 79.60 -43.51
N PRO A 505 2.21 78.78 -44.37
CA PRO A 505 3.15 79.27 -45.37
C PRO A 505 2.34 79.73 -46.59
N GLY A 506 1.88 80.98 -46.57
CA GLY A 506 1.21 81.63 -47.70
C GLY A 506 1.37 83.16 -47.60
N PRO A 507 1.55 83.87 -48.72
CA PRO A 507 2.20 85.18 -48.73
C PRO A 507 1.42 86.24 -47.97
N LEU A 508 2.16 87.05 -47.19
CA LEU A 508 1.68 88.22 -46.47
C LEU A 508 0.92 89.16 -47.40
N VAL A 509 -0.36 89.39 -47.12
CA VAL A 509 -1.11 90.54 -47.65
C VAL A 509 -1.47 91.42 -46.47
N GLU A 510 -0.85 92.59 -46.44
CA GLU A 510 -1.09 93.67 -45.49
C GLU A 510 -2.57 94.06 -45.47
N SER A 511 -3.13 94.27 -44.27
CA SER A 511 -4.35 95.07 -44.11
C SER A 511 -4.16 96.07 -42.96
N GLY A 512 -4.38 97.34 -43.31
CA GLY A 512 -4.02 98.54 -42.56
C GLY A 512 -4.86 98.88 -41.32
N PRO A 513 -4.72 100.10 -40.77
CA PRO A 513 -4.75 100.34 -39.33
C PRO A 513 -6.15 100.54 -38.71
N LYS A 514 -6.22 100.17 -37.43
CA LYS A 514 -7.38 100.22 -36.54
C LYS A 514 -7.83 101.66 -36.23
N ASN A 515 -9.12 101.95 -36.45
CA ASN A 515 -9.77 103.15 -35.89
C ASN A 515 -10.64 102.78 -34.68
N LYS A 516 -10.30 103.40 -33.53
CA LYS A 516 -11.10 103.41 -32.30
C LYS A 516 -12.33 104.31 -32.47
N ARG A 517 -13.51 103.87 -32.02
CA ARG A 517 -14.58 104.79 -31.57
C ARG A 517 -15.40 104.20 -30.41
N ARG A 518 -15.19 104.80 -29.23
CA ARG A 518 -16.13 104.85 -28.09
C ARG A 518 -17.43 105.55 -28.54
N LYS A 519 -18.60 105.07 -28.11
CA LYS A 519 -19.51 105.91 -27.29
C LYS A 519 -20.58 105.09 -26.58
N ASN A 520 -20.79 105.53 -25.35
CA ASN A 520 -21.66 105.08 -24.28
C ASN A 520 -23.03 105.77 -24.41
N LYS A 521 -24.15 105.10 -24.08
CA LYS A 521 -25.32 105.70 -23.42
C LYS A 521 -26.40 104.65 -23.09
N ASP A 522 -26.59 104.42 -21.79
CA ASP A 522 -27.83 104.61 -21.03
C ASP A 522 -29.17 104.39 -21.77
N ARG A 523 -30.06 103.53 -21.27
CA ARG A 523 -30.96 103.78 -20.12
C ARG A 523 -32.10 102.73 -20.03
N ARG A 524 -32.35 102.31 -18.79
CA ARG A 524 -33.66 102.08 -18.13
C ARG A 524 -34.61 100.94 -18.58
N ARG A 525 -34.86 100.09 -17.58
CA ARG A 525 -36.16 99.71 -16.98
C ARG A 525 -37.26 99.18 -17.92
N GLY A 526 -37.69 97.96 -17.65
CA GLY A 526 -39.04 97.48 -17.95
C GLY A 526 -39.17 96.01 -17.57
N ARG A 527 -40.12 95.70 -16.69
CA ARG A 527 -40.43 94.43 -16.06
C ARG A 527 -41.87 94.10 -16.45
N GLU A 528 -42.14 92.88 -16.91
CA GLU A 528 -43.46 92.16 -16.96
C GLU A 528 -43.25 90.96 -17.91
N TYR A 529 -43.31 89.68 -17.54
CA TYR A 529 -44.28 88.85 -16.82
C TYR A 529 -45.57 88.55 -17.63
N TYR A 530 -45.74 87.24 -17.87
CA TYR A 530 -46.93 86.44 -18.17
C TYR A 530 -47.36 86.11 -19.63
N GLU A 531 -47.36 84.79 -19.86
CA GLU A 531 -48.41 83.93 -20.47
C GLU A 531 -48.54 83.76 -22.00
N ASP A 532 -48.32 82.51 -22.42
CA ASP A 532 -49.01 81.73 -23.48
C ASP A 532 -50.57 81.92 -23.42
N PRO A 533 -51.47 81.39 -24.32
CA PRO A 533 -51.33 80.24 -25.24
C PRO A 533 -52.13 80.27 -26.60
N VAL A 534 -51.90 79.26 -27.47
CA VAL A 534 -52.88 78.41 -28.25
C VAL A 534 -53.97 79.10 -29.11
N ALA A 535 -54.41 78.71 -30.32
CA ALA A 535 -54.23 77.65 -31.32
C ALA A 535 -54.93 78.13 -32.61
N SER A 536 -54.80 77.43 -33.75
CA SER A 536 -55.95 77.03 -34.61
C SER A 536 -55.54 76.27 -35.89
N THR A 537 -55.86 74.97 -35.88
CA THR A 537 -56.59 74.19 -36.91
C THR A 537 -56.17 74.10 -38.39
N ALA A 538 -56.04 72.82 -38.82
CA ALA A 538 -56.81 72.15 -39.89
C ALA A 538 -56.09 71.66 -41.18
N HIS A 539 -56.10 70.32 -41.31
CA HIS A 539 -56.37 69.47 -42.49
C HIS A 539 -55.49 69.44 -43.76
N GLY A 540 -55.09 68.22 -44.15
CA GLY A 540 -55.33 67.69 -45.53
C GLY A 540 -54.12 67.27 -46.40
N VAL A 541 -53.76 65.98 -46.38
CA VAL A 541 -53.44 64.98 -47.46
C VAL A 541 -52.66 65.40 -48.75
N PRO A 542 -51.77 64.53 -49.32
CA PRO A 542 -50.63 64.88 -50.21
C PRO A 542 -50.89 64.64 -51.72
N PRO A 543 -49.90 64.80 -52.63
CA PRO A 543 -49.27 63.60 -53.23
C PRO A 543 -47.80 63.68 -53.74
N THR A 544 -47.31 62.46 -53.99
CA THR A 544 -46.19 61.82 -54.73
C THR A 544 -45.41 62.42 -55.94
N VAL A 545 -44.12 62.01 -56.02
CA VAL A 545 -43.32 61.41 -57.15
C VAL A 545 -42.61 62.27 -58.20
N GLY A 546 -41.30 61.98 -58.40
CA GLY A 546 -40.52 62.24 -59.63
C GLY A 546 -39.05 61.78 -59.52
N VAL A 547 -38.72 60.63 -60.10
CA VAL A 547 -37.39 59.99 -60.15
C VAL A 547 -36.52 60.59 -61.27
N ARG A 548 -35.20 60.74 -61.05
CA ARG A 548 -34.19 60.66 -62.12
C ARG A 548 -32.86 60.10 -61.63
N ASP A 549 -32.28 59.30 -62.50
CA ASP A 549 -31.26 58.30 -62.29
C ASP A 549 -30.01 58.62 -63.16
N THR A 550 -28.86 58.05 -62.80
CA THR A 550 -27.70 57.66 -63.65
C THR A 550 -26.66 58.67 -64.25
N ARG A 551 -25.38 58.36 -63.93
CA ARG A 551 -24.25 57.90 -64.80
C ARG A 551 -23.11 58.83 -65.30
N TYR A 552 -21.88 58.36 -65.02
CA TYR A 552 -20.62 58.33 -65.83
C TYR A 552 -19.90 59.66 -66.12
N SER A 553 -18.56 59.82 -66.17
CA SER A 553 -17.39 58.92 -66.29
C SER A 553 -16.09 59.62 -65.84
N ASP A 554 -15.13 58.80 -65.39
CA ASP A 554 -13.68 58.79 -65.65
C ASP A 554 -12.91 60.07 -66.02
N MET A 555 -11.80 60.33 -65.30
CA MET A 555 -10.44 60.24 -65.87
C MET A 555 -9.35 60.37 -64.79
N ALA A 556 -8.45 59.40 -64.75
CA ALA A 556 -7.12 59.51 -64.11
C ALA A 556 -6.07 59.91 -65.16
N PRO A 557 -4.87 60.32 -64.71
CA PRO A 557 -3.66 59.73 -65.29
C PRO A 557 -2.70 59.16 -64.22
N LYS A 558 -2.17 57.97 -64.54
CA LYS A 558 -1.06 57.28 -63.86
C LYS A 558 0.28 57.66 -64.51
N HIS A 559 1.31 57.88 -63.69
CA HIS A 559 2.73 57.54 -63.91
C HIS A 559 3.43 57.80 -62.56
N TRP A 560 4.19 56.90 -61.94
CA TRP A 560 5.49 56.40 -62.37
C TRP A 560 5.85 55.05 -61.73
N ASP A 561 6.43 54.17 -62.55
CA ASP A 561 7.17 52.97 -62.17
C ASP A 561 8.50 53.30 -61.44
N GLY A 562 8.89 52.44 -60.50
CA GLY A 562 10.23 52.43 -59.91
C GLY A 562 10.34 51.55 -58.67
N GLY A 563 10.95 50.36 -58.82
CA GLY A 563 11.23 49.43 -57.72
C GLY A 563 12.20 50.00 -56.65
N PRO A 564 12.35 49.35 -55.49
CA PRO A 564 13.01 49.96 -54.33
C PRO A 564 14.54 49.87 -54.45
N PRO A 565 15.31 50.93 -54.10
CA PRO A 565 16.75 50.79 -53.95
C PRO A 565 17.09 50.12 -52.62
N ARG A 566 17.69 48.94 -52.73
CA ARG A 566 18.44 48.21 -51.70
C ARG A 566 19.73 48.98 -51.40
N TYR A 567 20.04 49.25 -50.13
CA TYR A 567 21.40 49.54 -49.68
C TYR A 567 21.78 48.67 -48.48
N GLN A 568 23.07 48.38 -48.41
CA GLN A 568 23.75 47.22 -47.82
C GLN A 568 23.89 47.28 -46.29
N ASN A 569 23.82 46.12 -45.62
CA ASN A 569 24.36 45.89 -44.27
C ASN A 569 25.89 45.79 -44.31
N PRO A 570 26.62 46.14 -43.22
CA PRO A 570 27.16 45.11 -42.29
C PRO A 570 27.38 45.61 -40.83
N PRO A 571 27.90 44.79 -39.88
CA PRO A 571 27.53 43.39 -39.59
C PRO A 571 27.38 43.08 -38.07
N MET A 572 26.62 42.00 -37.80
CA MET A 572 26.84 40.98 -36.75
C MET A 572 26.50 41.26 -35.27
N ALA A 573 25.33 40.79 -34.83
CA ALA A 573 25.15 39.69 -33.86
C ALA A 573 23.63 39.40 -33.65
N PRO A 574 23.22 38.15 -33.37
CA PRO A 574 21.93 37.60 -33.81
C PRO A 574 20.73 37.87 -32.87
N PRO A 575 19.51 37.91 -33.44
CA PRO A 575 18.25 38.06 -32.72
C PRO A 575 17.74 36.75 -32.10
N ALA A 576 16.88 36.94 -31.09
CA ALA A 576 16.29 35.96 -30.20
C ALA A 576 15.62 34.76 -30.89
N SER A 577 15.88 33.58 -30.35
CA SER A 577 15.17 32.33 -30.58
C SER A 577 13.68 32.47 -30.26
N GLU A 578 12.85 32.30 -31.29
CA GLU A 578 11.71 31.38 -31.34
C GLU A 578 11.12 30.94 -29.99
N TYR A 579 9.91 31.43 -29.70
CA TYR A 579 9.02 30.84 -28.70
C TYR A 579 8.56 29.47 -29.22
N GLU A 580 9.09 28.40 -28.63
CA GLU A 580 8.58 27.04 -28.76
C GLU A 580 7.12 26.96 -28.27
N ARG A 581 6.26 26.39 -29.10
CA ARG A 581 4.91 25.95 -28.76
C ARG A 581 5.02 24.65 -27.96
N PRO A 582 4.38 24.49 -26.79
CA PRO A 582 4.34 23.20 -26.12
C PRO A 582 3.44 22.18 -26.87
N PRO A 583 3.73 20.87 -26.78
CA PRO A 583 3.04 19.82 -27.54
C PRO A 583 1.64 19.50 -26.99
N PRO A 584 0.76 18.86 -27.80
CA PRO A 584 -0.60 18.54 -27.41
C PRO A 584 -0.67 17.34 -26.43
N TYR A 585 -1.64 17.41 -25.51
CA TYR A 585 -1.98 16.36 -24.55
C TYR A 585 -2.51 15.09 -25.24
N TYR A 586 -1.99 13.94 -24.83
CA TYR A 586 -2.44 12.60 -25.20
C TYR A 586 -3.52 12.12 -24.21
N TYR A 587 -4.64 11.61 -24.72
CA TYR A 587 -5.78 11.06 -23.97
C TYR A 587 -5.82 9.54 -24.18
N PRO A 588 -5.60 8.68 -23.16
CA PRO A 588 -5.81 7.25 -23.32
C PRO A 588 -7.27 6.90 -23.02
N GLY A 589 -7.94 6.34 -24.03
CA GLY A 589 -9.28 5.76 -23.93
C GLY A 589 -9.32 4.44 -23.16
N ALA A 590 -10.53 4.07 -22.75
CA ALA A 590 -10.86 2.85 -22.02
C ALA A 590 -10.50 1.58 -22.80
N THR A 591 -10.00 0.56 -22.08
CA THR A 591 -9.87 -0.81 -22.59
C THR A 591 -11.05 -1.66 -22.14
N GLU A 592 -11.73 -2.25 -23.12
CA GLU A 592 -12.74 -3.29 -22.96
C GLU A 592 -12.14 -4.61 -22.46
N GLN A 593 -13.06 -5.43 -21.93
CA GLN A 593 -12.90 -6.76 -21.36
C GLN A 593 -12.42 -7.79 -22.39
N ASP A 594 -11.52 -8.67 -21.94
CA ASP A 594 -11.59 -10.13 -22.10
C ASP A 594 -10.87 -10.79 -20.90
#